data_AF-A0A1G2P334-F1
#
_entry.id   AF-A0A1G2P334-F1
#
_cell.length_a   1.000
_cell.length_b   1.000
_cell.length_c   1.000
_cell.angle_alpha   90.00
_cell.angle_beta   90.00
_cell.angle_gamma   90.00
#
_symmetry.space_group_name_H-M   'P 1'
#
loop_
_entity.id
_entity.type
_entity.pdbx_description
1 polymer ?
#
loop_
_entity_poly.entity_id
_entity_poly.type
_entity_poly.pdbx_seq_one_letter_code
_entity_poly.pdbx_strand_id
1 'polypeptide(L)'
;MNYLEKNISGLTEKPKIDKTTKDWVSEWFTSLIRARKTPLILIGLFTGSFSLYFLEPFGITVSPILLVIQPMFAVLLFPIVAVIIFLFAVRTIALISHFIFPDIVAMSIETTERGITVVLKNGKKDTFPIKNIESILLLYNYRGVYINSLNKKSSYALPIEPINIEEKIDVLPSLKKEIFFLDSREGSIRSVRYVKAN
;
A
#
# COMPACT_ATOMS: atom_id res chain seq x y z
N MET A 1 -46.79 -34.28 12.48
CA MET A 1 -45.55 -33.82 13.13
C MET A 1 -44.40 -34.54 12.48
N ASN A 2 -43.70 -33.85 11.58
CA ASN A 2 -42.78 -34.45 10.61
C ASN A 2 -41.42 -34.71 11.24
N TYR A 3 -40.95 -35.96 11.12
CA TYR A 3 -39.58 -36.38 11.41
C TYR A 3 -38.50 -35.64 10.59
N LEU A 4 -38.91 -34.82 9.60
CA LEU A 4 -38.02 -34.01 8.77
C LEU A 4 -37.58 -32.70 9.45
N GLU A 5 -38.35 -32.14 10.39
CA GLU A 5 -37.94 -30.89 11.07
C GLU A 5 -36.83 -31.12 12.10
N LYS A 6 -36.71 -32.34 12.64
CA LYS A 6 -35.69 -32.66 13.64
C LYS A 6 -34.28 -32.82 13.06
N ASN A 7 -34.15 -33.03 11.74
CA ASN A 7 -32.85 -33.20 11.09
C ASN A 7 -32.27 -31.90 10.50
N ILE A 8 -33.03 -30.82 10.43
CA ILE A 8 -32.55 -29.54 9.87
C ILE A 8 -31.88 -28.68 10.94
N SER A 9 -32.26 -28.83 12.21
CA SER A 9 -31.66 -28.07 13.33
C SER A 9 -30.26 -28.54 13.75
N GLY A 10 -29.79 -29.71 13.26
CA GLY A 10 -28.46 -30.24 13.55
C GLY A 10 -27.37 -29.88 12.52
N LEU A 11 -27.72 -29.20 11.42
CA LEU A 11 -26.82 -28.91 10.29
C LEU A 11 -26.36 -27.44 10.23
N THR A 12 -26.79 -26.60 11.17
CA THR A 12 -26.45 -25.16 11.24
C THR A 12 -25.41 -24.81 12.30
N GLU A 13 -24.86 -25.79 13.01
CA GLU A 13 -23.64 -25.55 13.78
C GLU A 13 -22.45 -25.64 12.83
N LYS A 14 -21.97 -24.47 12.37
CA LYS A 14 -20.68 -24.36 11.72
C LYS A 14 -19.66 -25.10 12.58
N PRO A 15 -18.84 -26.02 12.02
CA PRO A 15 -17.78 -26.64 12.79
C PRO A 15 -16.94 -25.51 13.38
N LYS A 16 -16.76 -25.51 14.71
CA LYS A 16 -15.72 -24.70 15.35
C LYS A 16 -14.42 -25.15 14.71
N ILE A 17 -13.95 -24.37 13.75
CA ILE A 17 -12.65 -24.58 13.11
C ILE A 17 -11.64 -24.52 14.24
N ASP A 18 -11.09 -25.67 14.58
CA ASP A 18 -10.04 -25.78 15.58
C ASP A 18 -8.83 -25.05 14.98
N LYS A 19 -8.61 -23.81 15.46
CA LYS A 19 -7.57 -22.94 14.92
C LYS A 19 -6.23 -23.64 15.13
N THR A 20 -5.57 -23.99 14.05
CA THR A 20 -4.25 -24.61 14.13
C THR A 20 -3.25 -23.60 14.70
N THR A 21 -2.16 -24.07 15.30
CA THR A 21 -1.07 -23.21 15.80
C THR A 21 -0.59 -22.23 14.71
N LYS A 22 -0.63 -22.65 13.45
CA LYS A 22 -0.30 -21.83 12.28
C LYS A 22 -1.26 -20.65 12.09
N ASP A 23 -2.55 -20.84 12.34
CA ASP A 23 -3.57 -19.79 12.24
C ASP A 23 -3.44 -18.78 13.37
N TRP A 24 -3.12 -19.27 14.58
CA TRP A 24 -2.83 -18.41 15.74
C TRP A 24 -1.60 -17.55 15.51
N VAL A 25 -0.52 -18.16 15.00
CA VAL A 25 0.71 -17.45 14.63
C VAL A 25 0.39 -16.43 13.54
N SER A 26 -0.32 -16.81 12.48
CA SER A 26 -0.71 -15.91 11.39
C SER A 26 -1.54 -14.71 11.87
N GLU A 27 -2.55 -14.92 12.72
CA GLU A 27 -3.35 -13.82 13.30
C GLU A 27 -2.51 -12.92 14.20
N TRP A 28 -1.64 -13.49 15.03
CA TRP A 28 -0.76 -12.73 15.90
C TRP A 28 0.22 -11.86 15.10
N PHE A 29 0.81 -12.43 14.03
CA PHE A 29 1.67 -11.72 13.08
C PHE A 29 0.91 -10.62 12.32
N THR A 30 -0.31 -10.92 11.84
CA THR A 30 -1.14 -9.96 11.09
C THR A 30 -1.59 -8.81 12.00
N SER A 31 -1.88 -9.09 13.27
CA SER A 31 -2.20 -8.09 14.30
C SER A 31 -1.01 -7.18 14.59
N LEU A 32 0.21 -7.75 14.74
CA LEU A 32 1.43 -6.98 14.95
C LEU A 32 1.72 -6.01 13.80
N ILE A 33 1.55 -6.46 12.54
CA ILE A 33 1.79 -5.64 11.35
C ILE A 33 0.72 -4.57 11.18
N ARG A 34 -0.53 -4.83 11.61
CA ARG A 34 -1.64 -3.87 11.52
C ARG A 34 -1.45 -2.69 12.48
N ALA A 35 -0.77 -2.89 13.60
CA ALA A 35 -0.42 -1.82 14.52
C ALA A 35 0.69 -0.93 13.92
N ARG A 36 0.30 0.24 13.39
CA ARG A 36 1.16 1.20 12.66
C ARG A 36 2.50 1.56 13.34
N LYS A 37 2.63 1.37 14.66
CA LYS A 37 3.83 1.73 15.44
C LYS A 37 4.74 0.54 15.75
N THR A 38 4.27 -0.69 15.65
CA THR A 38 5.01 -1.90 16.04
C THR A 38 6.27 -2.15 15.22
N PRO A 39 6.30 -1.93 13.89
CA PRO A 39 7.53 -2.04 13.11
C PRO A 39 8.61 -1.06 13.57
N LEU A 40 8.23 0.20 13.87
CA LEU A 40 9.17 1.20 14.40
C LEU A 40 9.68 0.84 15.80
N ILE A 41 8.82 0.31 16.67
CA ILE A 41 9.21 -0.12 18.02
C ILE A 41 10.22 -1.28 17.94
N LEU A 42 9.99 -2.25 17.05
CA LEU A 42 10.89 -3.40 16.88
C LEU A 42 12.20 -3.03 16.22
N ILE A 43 12.19 -2.14 15.22
CA ILE A 43 13.41 -1.56 14.65
C ILE A 43 14.17 -0.79 15.74
N GLY A 44 13.46 0.03 16.54
CA GLY A 44 14.03 0.79 17.64
C GLY A 44 14.67 -0.10 18.71
N LEU A 45 13.99 -1.17 19.13
CA LEU A 45 14.51 -2.18 20.06
C LEU A 45 15.72 -2.92 19.48
N PHE A 46 15.70 -3.25 18.19
CA PHE A 46 16.82 -3.88 17.51
C PHE A 46 18.04 -2.95 17.43
N THR A 47 17.89 -1.71 16.98
CA THR A 47 18.98 -0.71 17.00
C THR A 47 19.47 -0.40 18.42
N GLY A 48 18.57 -0.34 19.40
CA GLY A 48 18.92 -0.21 20.82
C GLY A 48 19.62 -1.43 21.40
N SER A 49 19.50 -2.61 20.77
CA SER A 49 20.25 -3.81 21.14
C SER A 49 21.71 -3.78 20.64
N PHE A 50 22.09 -2.79 19.82
CA PHE A 50 23.46 -2.57 19.35
C PHE A 50 24.06 -1.25 19.85
N SER A 51 23.30 -0.40 20.54
CA SER A 51 23.72 0.97 20.87
C SER A 51 24.91 1.06 21.82
N LEU A 52 25.12 0.07 22.69
CA LEU A 52 26.23 0.06 23.65
C LEU A 52 27.59 -0.19 22.98
N TYR A 53 27.62 -0.89 21.84
CA TYR A 53 28.83 -1.04 21.02
C TYR A 53 29.32 0.31 20.45
N PHE A 54 28.43 1.30 20.32
CA PHE A 54 28.79 2.64 19.87
C PHE A 54 29.24 3.57 21.01
N LEU A 55 29.13 3.15 22.28
CA LEU A 55 29.57 3.93 23.45
C LEU A 55 31.01 3.63 23.88
N GLU A 56 31.55 2.49 23.45
CA GLU A 56 32.94 2.08 23.68
C GLU A 56 33.99 3.11 23.18
N PRO A 57 33.85 3.74 21.98
CA PRO A 57 34.75 4.81 21.54
C PRO A 57 34.64 6.12 22.35
N PHE A 58 33.63 6.27 23.22
CA PHE A 58 33.46 7.44 24.09
C PHE A 58 33.99 7.21 25.52
N GLY A 59 34.70 6.10 25.77
CA GLY A 59 35.32 5.80 27.05
C GLY A 59 34.35 5.38 28.15
N ILE A 60 33.12 5.00 27.80
CA ILE A 60 32.11 4.54 28.75
C ILE A 60 32.26 3.04 28.94
N THR A 61 32.67 2.60 30.13
CA THR A 61 32.86 1.18 30.45
C THR A 61 31.52 0.48 30.61
N VAL A 62 31.17 -0.37 29.65
CA VAL A 62 29.94 -1.17 29.68
C VAL A 62 30.19 -2.47 30.45
N SER A 63 29.23 -2.86 31.29
CA SER A 63 29.33 -4.10 32.07
C SER A 63 29.51 -5.33 31.14
N PRO A 64 30.44 -6.25 31.45
CA PRO A 64 30.67 -7.45 30.64
C PRO A 64 29.43 -8.36 30.54
N ILE A 65 28.55 -8.33 31.55
CA ILE A 65 27.29 -9.09 31.52
C ILE A 65 26.33 -8.49 30.48
N LEU A 66 26.25 -7.15 30.38
CA LEU A 66 25.45 -6.50 29.34
C LEU A 66 26.00 -6.79 27.94
N LEU A 67 27.33 -6.83 27.77
CA LEU A 67 28.00 -7.12 26.51
C LEU A 67 27.70 -8.54 25.98
N VAL A 68 27.42 -9.50 26.87
CA VAL A 68 27.03 -10.87 26.49
C VAL A 68 25.53 -11.00 26.22
N ILE A 69 24.69 -10.34 27.02
CA ILE A 69 23.23 -10.45 26.92
C ILE A 69 22.69 -9.73 25.67
N GLN A 70 23.24 -8.57 25.31
CA GLN A 70 22.77 -7.78 24.18
C GLN A 70 22.82 -8.49 22.82
N PRO A 71 23.94 -9.12 22.40
CA PRO A 71 24.00 -9.83 21.12
C PRO A 71 23.06 -11.03 21.10
N MET A 72 22.78 -11.69 22.25
CA MET A 72 21.79 -12.76 22.31
C MET A 72 20.37 -12.23 22.04
N PHE A 73 20.00 -11.07 22.61
CA PHE A 73 18.72 -10.42 22.30
C PHE A 73 18.64 -9.96 20.84
N ALA A 74 19.72 -9.42 20.29
CA ALA A 74 19.78 -9.03 18.89
C ALA A 74 19.61 -10.24 17.95
N VAL A 75 20.26 -11.36 18.23
CA VAL A 75 20.12 -12.62 17.47
C VAL A 75 18.70 -13.18 17.58
N LEU A 76 18.06 -13.07 18.75
CA LEU A 76 16.66 -13.46 18.94
C LEU A 76 15.67 -12.56 18.18
N LEU A 77 15.94 -11.25 18.12
CA LEU A 77 15.08 -10.27 17.45
C LEU A 77 15.33 -10.21 15.94
N PHE A 78 16.51 -10.61 15.47
CA PHE A 78 16.92 -10.51 14.06
C PHE A 78 15.94 -11.19 13.09
N PRO A 79 15.46 -12.45 13.30
CA PRO A 79 14.53 -13.08 12.39
C PRO A 79 13.21 -12.33 12.30
N ILE A 80 12.72 -11.80 13.43
CA ILE A 80 11.45 -11.06 13.50
C ILE A 80 11.58 -9.73 12.74
N VAL A 81 12.67 -9.00 12.97
CA VAL A 81 12.96 -7.73 12.29
C VAL A 81 13.18 -7.95 10.80
N ALA A 82 13.93 -8.98 10.41
CA ALA A 82 14.16 -9.33 9.00
C ALA A 82 12.86 -9.66 8.28
N VAL A 83 11.96 -10.43 8.91
CA VAL A 83 10.62 -10.72 8.37
C VAL A 83 9.79 -9.45 8.24
N ILE A 84 9.82 -8.55 9.22
CA ILE A 84 9.10 -7.27 9.16
C ILE A 84 9.62 -6.38 8.04
N ILE A 85 10.95 -6.27 7.90
CA ILE A 85 11.58 -5.50 6.80
C ILE A 85 11.22 -6.11 5.46
N PHE A 86 11.30 -7.44 5.32
CA PHE A 86 10.93 -8.13 4.09
C PHE A 86 9.46 -7.90 3.73
N LEU A 87 8.54 -8.04 4.68
CA LEU A 87 7.11 -7.77 4.45
C LEU A 87 6.84 -6.30 4.14
N PHE A 88 7.54 -5.39 4.80
CA PHE A 88 7.44 -3.97 4.51
C PHE A 88 7.95 -3.66 3.11
N ALA A 89 9.10 -4.22 2.71
CA ALA A 89 9.64 -4.12 1.37
C ALA A 89 8.67 -4.69 0.33
N VAL A 90 8.17 -5.91 0.51
CA VAL A 90 7.19 -6.54 -0.39
C VAL A 90 5.91 -5.72 -0.49
N ARG A 91 5.38 -5.19 0.62
CA ARG A 91 4.18 -4.35 0.61
C ARG A 91 4.42 -3.00 -0.07
N THR A 92 5.60 -2.42 0.13
CA THR A 92 6.01 -1.16 -0.49
C THR A 92 6.20 -1.35 -1.99
N ILE A 93 6.87 -2.43 -2.40
CA ILE A 93 7.02 -2.85 -3.80
C ILE A 93 5.66 -3.16 -4.41
N ALA A 94 4.74 -3.83 -3.71
CA ALA A 94 3.40 -4.12 -4.23
C ALA A 94 2.56 -2.85 -4.44
N LEU A 95 2.63 -1.89 -3.51
CA LEU A 95 1.98 -0.58 -3.66
C LEU A 95 2.54 0.20 -4.84
N ILE A 96 3.87 0.20 -5.01
CA ILE A 96 4.56 0.83 -6.14
C ILE A 96 4.25 0.09 -7.44
N SER A 97 4.20 -1.23 -7.41
CA SER A 97 3.90 -2.08 -8.57
C SER A 97 2.47 -1.84 -9.05
N HIS A 98 1.49 -1.74 -8.16
CA HIS A 98 0.10 -1.43 -8.54
C HIS A 98 -0.07 0.01 -9.05
N PHE A 99 0.88 0.89 -8.73
CA PHE A 99 0.94 2.25 -9.25
C PHE A 99 1.56 2.32 -10.66
N ILE A 100 2.60 1.53 -10.91
CA ILE A 100 3.30 1.47 -12.20
C ILE A 100 2.57 0.55 -13.21
N PHE A 101 2.02 -0.56 -12.72
CA PHE A 101 1.29 -1.58 -13.48
C PHE A 101 -0.11 -1.78 -12.87
N PRO A 102 -1.05 -0.86 -13.16
CA PRO A 102 -2.40 -0.99 -12.66
C PRO A 102 -3.11 -2.22 -13.27
N ASP A 103 -3.58 -3.12 -12.40
CA ASP A 103 -4.29 -4.35 -12.81
C ASP A 103 -5.71 -4.08 -13.36
N ILE A 104 -6.27 -2.90 -13.06
CA ILE A 104 -7.65 -2.52 -13.39
C ILE A 104 -7.65 -1.69 -14.66
N VAL A 105 -8.30 -2.18 -15.72
CA VAL A 105 -8.39 -1.49 -17.01
C VAL A 105 -9.60 -0.54 -17.05
N ALA A 106 -9.33 0.74 -17.30
CA ALA A 106 -10.34 1.77 -17.54
C ALA A 106 -10.63 1.90 -19.04
N MET A 107 -11.82 1.50 -19.50
CA MET A 107 -12.22 1.60 -20.91
C MET A 107 -12.35 3.05 -21.39
N SER A 108 -12.86 3.93 -20.54
CA SER A 108 -12.96 5.35 -20.82
C SER A 108 -12.88 6.17 -19.54
N ILE A 109 -12.46 7.43 -19.70
CA ILE A 109 -12.55 8.44 -18.66
C ILE A 109 -13.35 9.60 -19.22
N GLU A 110 -14.39 9.94 -18.48
CA GLU A 110 -15.31 11.03 -18.76
C GLU A 110 -15.05 12.12 -17.73
N THR A 111 -14.83 13.34 -18.22
CA THR A 111 -14.63 14.51 -17.38
C THR A 111 -15.84 15.41 -17.50
N THR A 112 -16.26 15.95 -16.35
CA THR A 112 -17.34 16.93 -16.23
C THR A 112 -16.88 18.01 -15.26
N GLU A 113 -17.52 19.17 -15.28
CA GLU A 113 -17.22 20.23 -14.30
C GLU A 113 -17.38 19.75 -12.84
N ARG A 114 -18.22 18.74 -12.61
CA ARG A 114 -18.49 18.20 -11.27
C ARG A 114 -17.48 17.14 -10.83
N GLY A 115 -16.72 16.56 -11.76
CA GLY A 115 -15.79 15.47 -11.45
C GLY A 115 -15.46 14.57 -12.62
N ILE A 116 -14.74 13.50 -12.30
CA ILE A 116 -14.20 12.53 -13.25
C ILE A 116 -14.87 11.18 -13.01
N THR A 117 -15.39 10.55 -14.06
CA THR A 117 -15.92 9.19 -14.01
C THR A 117 -15.06 8.27 -14.85
N VAL A 118 -14.59 7.20 -14.23
CA VAL A 118 -13.79 6.14 -14.85
C VAL A 118 -14.71 4.96 -15.12
N VAL A 119 -14.86 4.58 -16.39
CA VAL A 119 -15.65 3.40 -16.79
C VAL A 119 -14.70 2.22 -16.92
N LEU A 120 -14.90 1.19 -16.11
CA LEU A 120 -14.04 0.02 -16.06
C LEU A 120 -14.46 -1.03 -17.09
N LYS A 121 -13.53 -1.92 -17.48
CA LYS A 121 -13.79 -3.01 -18.43
C LYS A 121 -14.93 -3.94 -18.00
N ASN A 122 -15.18 -4.09 -16.71
CA ASN A 122 -16.28 -4.89 -16.16
C ASN A 122 -17.63 -4.16 -16.10
N GLY A 123 -17.74 -2.96 -16.70
CA GLY A 123 -18.95 -2.15 -16.71
C GLY A 123 -19.21 -1.35 -15.42
N LYS A 124 -18.40 -1.53 -14.37
CA LYS A 124 -18.47 -0.69 -13.17
C LYS A 124 -17.97 0.72 -13.48
N LYS A 125 -18.51 1.70 -12.74
CA LYS A 125 -18.11 3.10 -12.85
C LYS A 125 -17.57 3.57 -11.51
N ASP A 126 -16.41 4.21 -11.55
CA ASP A 126 -15.80 4.86 -10.41
C ASP A 126 -15.85 6.38 -10.61
N THR A 127 -16.64 7.08 -9.79
CA THR A 127 -16.80 8.53 -9.88
C THR A 127 -16.04 9.25 -8.77
N PHE A 128 -15.27 10.26 -9.17
CA PHE A 128 -14.45 11.11 -8.33
C PHE A 128 -14.93 12.56 -8.43
N PRO A 129 -15.60 13.11 -7.40
CA PRO A 129 -16.01 14.50 -7.38
C PRO A 129 -14.79 15.42 -7.41
N ILE A 130 -14.80 16.45 -8.27
CA ILE A 130 -13.63 17.33 -8.47
C ILE A 130 -13.14 17.96 -7.16
N LYS A 131 -14.09 18.37 -6.29
CA LYS A 131 -13.82 18.95 -4.97
C LYS A 131 -12.95 18.06 -4.06
N ASN A 132 -13.03 16.74 -4.27
CA ASN A 132 -12.35 15.74 -3.46
C ASN A 132 -11.06 15.25 -4.11
N ILE A 133 -10.76 15.63 -5.35
CA ILE A 133 -9.52 15.20 -6.03
C ILE A 133 -8.39 16.07 -5.49
N GLU A 134 -7.37 15.42 -4.93
CA GLU A 134 -6.14 16.07 -4.47
C GLU A 134 -5.12 16.14 -5.61
N SER A 135 -4.98 15.03 -6.35
CA SER A 135 -4.10 14.97 -7.50
C SER A 135 -4.48 13.86 -8.48
N ILE A 136 -4.13 14.05 -9.74
CA ILE A 136 -4.18 13.01 -10.79
C ILE A 136 -2.79 12.90 -11.38
N LEU A 137 -2.32 11.69 -11.64
CA LEU A 137 -1.06 11.44 -12.33
C LEU A 137 -1.32 10.60 -13.58
N LEU A 138 -0.78 11.04 -14.71
CA LEU A 138 -0.74 10.32 -15.97
C LEU A 138 0.70 9.89 -16.26
N LEU A 139 0.91 8.60 -16.46
CA LEU A 139 2.18 7.99 -16.86
C LEU A 139 2.09 7.59 -18.33
N TYR A 140 2.81 8.28 -19.22
CA TYR A 140 2.63 8.11 -20.66
C TYR A 140 3.04 6.71 -21.15
N ASN A 141 4.25 6.28 -20.80
CA ASN A 141 4.81 5.03 -21.32
C ASN A 141 4.07 3.80 -20.77
N TYR A 142 3.61 3.86 -19.52
CA TYR A 142 2.86 2.77 -18.89
C TYR A 142 1.36 2.83 -19.16
N ARG A 143 0.89 3.85 -19.88
CA ARG A 143 -0.54 4.14 -20.09
C ARG A 143 -1.32 4.05 -18.78
N GLY A 144 -0.77 4.63 -17.72
CA GLY A 144 -1.35 4.56 -16.38
C GLY A 144 -1.99 5.89 -15.98
N VAL A 145 -3.14 5.83 -15.32
CA VAL A 145 -3.69 6.98 -14.59
C VAL A 145 -3.84 6.62 -13.11
N TYR A 146 -3.41 7.54 -12.25
CA TYR A 146 -3.60 7.44 -10.81
C TYR A 146 -4.41 8.63 -10.33
N ILE A 147 -5.52 8.36 -9.64
CA ILE A 147 -6.39 9.38 -9.06
C ILE A 147 -6.29 9.30 -7.55
N ASN A 148 -5.78 10.37 -6.94
CA ASN A 148 -5.76 10.56 -5.51
C ASN A 148 -6.92 11.48 -5.12
N SER A 149 -7.88 10.94 -4.40
CA SER A 149 -8.99 11.67 -3.81
C SER A 149 -9.03 11.45 -2.30
N LEU A 150 -9.53 12.45 -1.56
CA LEU A 150 -9.64 12.43 -0.09
C LEU A 150 -10.14 11.09 0.48
N ASN A 151 -11.07 10.43 -0.21
CA ASN A 151 -11.71 9.20 0.25
C ASN A 151 -11.24 7.93 -0.49
N LYS A 152 -10.54 8.07 -1.61
CA LYS A 152 -10.20 6.94 -2.48
C LYS A 152 -8.94 7.22 -3.31
N LYS A 153 -8.02 6.26 -3.29
CA LYS A 153 -6.83 6.21 -4.14
C LYS A 153 -6.97 5.06 -5.10
N SER A 154 -6.83 5.31 -6.40
CA SER A 154 -7.01 4.25 -7.40
C SER A 154 -6.11 4.48 -8.60
N SER A 155 -5.56 3.37 -9.10
CA SER A 155 -4.74 3.33 -10.30
C SER A 155 -5.49 2.55 -11.38
N TYR A 156 -5.42 3.01 -12.62
CA TYR A 156 -6.07 2.38 -13.76
C TYR A 156 -5.14 2.32 -14.97
N ALA A 157 -5.19 1.22 -15.70
CA ALA A 157 -4.55 1.08 -17.00
C ALA A 157 -5.47 1.67 -18.08
N LEU A 158 -4.89 2.44 -18.99
CA LEU A 158 -5.56 3.11 -20.10
C LEU A 158 -5.35 2.29 -21.39
N PRO A 159 -6.42 1.85 -22.07
CA PRO A 159 -6.34 1.27 -23.40
C PRO A 159 -6.12 2.33 -24.48
N ILE A 160 -6.49 3.58 -24.19
CA ILE A 160 -6.35 4.75 -25.05
C ILE A 160 -5.08 5.53 -24.74
N GLU A 161 -4.61 6.32 -25.71
CA GLU A 161 -3.43 7.15 -25.51
C GLU A 161 -3.65 8.19 -24.39
N PRO A 162 -2.68 8.34 -23.47
CA PRO A 162 -2.79 9.27 -22.35
C PRO A 162 -3.06 10.73 -22.75
N ILE A 163 -2.68 11.14 -23.97
CA ILE A 163 -2.96 12.49 -24.49
C ILE A 163 -4.44 12.82 -24.58
N ASN A 164 -5.28 11.86 -24.99
CA ASN A 164 -6.72 12.06 -25.07
C ASN A 164 -7.36 12.25 -23.68
N ILE A 165 -6.71 11.72 -22.63
CA ILE A 165 -7.13 11.91 -21.25
C ILE A 165 -6.58 13.23 -20.71
N GLU A 166 -5.34 13.57 -21.05
CA GLU A 166 -4.72 14.86 -20.73
C GLU A 166 -5.60 16.02 -21.21
N GLU A 167 -6.03 16.03 -22.47
CA GLU A 167 -6.90 17.06 -23.05
C GLU A 167 -8.25 17.19 -22.31
N LYS A 168 -8.81 16.06 -21.86
CA LYS A 168 -10.06 16.02 -21.09
C LYS A 168 -9.92 16.57 -19.68
N ILE A 169 -8.73 16.51 -19.10
CA ILE A 169 -8.45 17.03 -17.74
C ILE A 169 -7.97 18.49 -17.82
N ASP A 170 -7.27 18.87 -18.88
CA ASP A 170 -6.75 20.22 -19.11
C ASP A 170 -7.84 21.30 -19.09
N VAL A 171 -9.08 20.94 -19.45
CA VAL A 171 -10.23 21.85 -19.40
C VAL A 171 -10.76 22.11 -17.99
N LEU A 172 -10.30 21.39 -16.97
CA LEU A 172 -10.79 21.52 -15.59
C LEU A 172 -10.03 22.63 -14.84
N PRO A 173 -10.65 23.80 -14.57
CA PRO A 173 -9.96 24.94 -13.99
C PRO A 173 -9.52 24.73 -12.54
N SER A 174 -10.12 23.78 -11.82
CA SER A 174 -9.79 23.45 -10.43
C SER A 174 -8.48 22.68 -10.26
N LEU A 175 -7.82 22.32 -11.37
CA LEU A 175 -6.60 21.52 -11.36
C LEU A 175 -5.47 22.25 -12.09
N LYS A 176 -4.33 22.39 -11.42
CA LYS A 176 -3.11 22.91 -12.00
C LYS A 176 -2.28 21.77 -12.59
N LYS A 177 -1.91 21.89 -13.86
CA LYS A 177 -1.06 20.94 -14.59
C LYS A 177 0.42 21.17 -14.28
N GLU A 178 1.15 20.09 -14.05
CA GLU A 178 2.59 20.02 -13.85
C GLU A 178 3.15 18.89 -14.72
N ILE A 179 4.10 19.23 -15.59
CA ILE A 179 4.76 18.25 -16.47
C ILE A 179 6.12 17.94 -15.86
N PHE A 180 6.45 16.65 -15.73
CA PHE A 180 7.76 16.20 -15.30
C PHE A 180 8.18 14.93 -16.02
N PHE A 181 9.46 14.61 -15.90
CA PHE A 181 10.05 13.44 -16.52
C PHE A 181 10.53 12.50 -15.42
N LEU A 182 10.10 11.24 -15.47
CA LEU A 182 10.62 10.19 -14.61
C LEU A 182 11.76 9.50 -15.35
N ASP A 183 12.97 9.58 -14.82
CA ASP A 183 14.10 8.86 -15.37
C ASP A 183 13.93 7.35 -15.18
N SER A 184 13.91 6.63 -16.30
CA SER A 184 13.83 5.17 -16.37
C SER A 184 15.06 4.63 -17.11
N ARG A 185 15.38 3.35 -16.89
CA ARG A 185 16.41 2.63 -17.67
C ARG A 185 16.11 2.62 -19.18
N GLU A 186 14.85 2.79 -19.57
CA GLU A 186 14.39 2.83 -20.96
C GLU A 186 14.30 4.26 -21.53
N GLY A 187 14.69 5.28 -20.75
CA GLY A 187 14.64 6.70 -21.14
C GLY A 187 13.75 7.55 -20.22
N SER A 188 13.62 8.84 -20.53
CA SER A 188 12.81 9.77 -19.74
C SER A 188 11.31 9.57 -20.01
N ILE A 189 10.54 9.18 -19.00
CA ILE A 189 9.09 8.97 -19.12
C ILE A 189 8.37 10.30 -18.87
N ARG A 190 7.75 10.85 -19.91
CA ARG A 190 6.86 12.01 -19.76
C ARG A 190 5.72 11.63 -18.82
N SER A 191 5.56 12.42 -17.77
CA SER A 191 4.52 12.23 -16.77
C SER A 191 3.83 13.56 -16.54
N VAL A 192 2.51 13.53 -16.39
CA VAL A 192 1.73 14.74 -16.16
C VAL A 192 0.95 14.57 -14.88
N ARG A 193 1.16 15.50 -13.94
CA ARG A 193 0.41 15.56 -12.70
C ARG A 193 -0.49 16.77 -12.71
N TYR A 194 -1.72 16.54 -12.30
CA TYR A 194 -2.67 17.57 -11.95
C TYR A 194 -2.74 17.64 -10.44
N VAL A 195 -2.64 18.83 -9.88
CA VAL A 195 -2.77 19.08 -8.45
C VAL A 195 -3.91 20.06 -8.25
N LYS A 196 -4.63 19.94 -7.14
CA LYS A 196 -5.68 20.89 -6.80
C LYS A 196 -5.13 22.32 -6.83
N ALA A 197 -5.75 23.19 -7.61
CA ALA A 197 -5.43 24.61 -7.63
C ALA A 197 -5.86 25.21 -6.27
N ASN A 198 -4.92 25.88 -5.59
CA ASN A 198 -5.19 26.57 -4.33
C ASN A 198 -6.10 27.79 -4.52
#